data_AF-A0A7I9XNP5-F1
#
_entry.id   AF-A0A7I9XNP5-F1
#
_cell.length_a   1.000
_cell.length_b   1.000
_cell.length_c   1.000
_cell.angle_alpha   90.00
_cell.angle_beta   90.00
_cell.angle_gamma   90.00
#
_symmetry.space_group_name_H-M   'P 1'
#
loop_
_entity.id
_entity.type
_entity.pdbx_description
1 polymer ?
#
loop_
_entity_poly.entity_id
_entity_poly.type
_entity_poly.pdbx_seq_one_letter_code
_entity_poly.pdbx_strand_id
1 'polypeptide(L)'
;MDSLASDDSDPPAEADGTAALSEKVRSAAQSVTDPAIKQNLASWADGFALLAQIIRSDAQRSTPTEPTAESERISQAGDLIYLTADKLRTACPEAFPPRP
;
A
#
# COMPACT_ATOMS: atom_id res chain seq x y z
N MET A 1 -13.27 -4.81 -33.19
CA MET A 1 -12.99 -3.89 -32.07
C MET A 1 -11.97 -4.59 -31.22
N ASP A 2 -10.73 -4.12 -31.36
CA ASP A 2 -9.51 -4.70 -30.81
C ASP A 2 -9.39 -4.59 -29.28
N SER A 3 -8.67 -5.56 -28.72
CA SER A 3 -8.24 -5.73 -27.34
C SER A 3 -7.66 -4.49 -26.68
N LEU A 4 -7.95 -4.31 -25.38
CA LEU A 4 -6.96 -3.82 -24.42
C LEU A 4 -7.13 -4.48 -23.05
N ALA A 5 -6.06 -5.19 -22.67
CA ALA A 5 -5.66 -5.67 -21.36
C ALA A 5 -6.56 -6.70 -20.68
N SER A 6 -6.10 -7.95 -20.71
CA SER A 6 -6.40 -8.97 -19.72
C SER A 6 -6.35 -8.36 -18.32
N ASP A 7 -7.47 -8.42 -17.61
CA ASP A 7 -7.54 -8.27 -16.16
C ASP A 7 -6.98 -9.57 -15.54
N ASP A 8 -5.71 -9.86 -15.84
CA ASP A 8 -4.97 -11.06 -15.42
C ASP A 8 -4.37 -10.86 -14.01
N SER A 9 -5.01 -10.00 -13.22
CA SER A 9 -4.68 -9.77 -11.83
C SER A 9 -5.46 -10.78 -11.01
N ASP A 10 -4.83 -11.92 -10.68
CA ASP A 10 -5.38 -12.86 -9.71
C ASP A 10 -5.43 -12.17 -8.34
N PRO A 11 -6.61 -11.80 -7.81
CA PRO A 11 -6.71 -10.98 -6.59
C PRO A 11 -5.97 -11.58 -5.36
N PRO A 12 -5.97 -12.92 -5.17
CA PRO A 12 -5.07 -13.58 -4.21
C PRO A 12 -3.59 -13.24 -4.40
N ALA A 13 -3.08 -13.27 -5.63
CA ALA A 13 -1.68 -12.94 -5.93
C ALA A 13 -1.38 -11.46 -5.68
N GLU A 14 -2.31 -10.57 -5.98
CA GLU A 14 -2.19 -9.13 -5.69
C GLU A 14 -2.17 -8.86 -4.17
N ALA A 15 -3.04 -9.51 -3.42
CA ALA A 15 -3.05 -9.41 -1.97
C ALA A 15 -1.75 -9.95 -1.34
N ASP A 16 -1.23 -11.06 -1.84
CA ASP A 16 0.03 -11.65 -1.37
C ASP A 16 1.23 -10.75 -1.70
N GLY A 17 1.27 -10.18 -2.91
CA GLY A 17 2.26 -9.18 -3.29
C GLY A 17 2.23 -7.95 -2.37
N THR A 18 1.02 -7.48 -2.05
CA THR A 18 0.82 -6.32 -1.17
C THR A 18 1.20 -6.65 0.29
N ALA A 19 0.89 -7.85 0.79
CA ALA A 19 1.34 -8.31 2.09
C ALA A 19 2.88 -8.44 2.15
N ALA A 20 3.51 -8.91 1.08
CA ALA A 20 4.97 -8.97 0.99
C ALA A 20 5.62 -7.58 1.00
N LEU A 21 4.98 -6.56 0.40
CA LEU A 21 5.43 -5.16 0.51
C LEU A 21 5.36 -4.66 1.95
N SER A 22 4.27 -4.94 2.66
CA SER A 22 4.13 -4.61 4.09
C SER A 22 5.32 -5.15 4.90
N GLU A 23 5.66 -6.43 4.71
CA GLU A 23 6.77 -7.07 5.44
C GLU A 23 8.13 -6.47 5.08
N LYS A 24 8.40 -6.24 3.78
CA LYS A 24 9.64 -5.59 3.34
C LYS A 24 9.81 -4.21 3.97
N VAL A 25 8.74 -3.43 4.04
CA VAL A 25 8.78 -2.10 4.66
C VAL A 25 9.01 -2.20 6.18
N ARG A 26 8.41 -3.18 6.87
CA ARG A 26 8.72 -3.42 8.30
C ARG A 26 10.20 -3.77 8.51
N SER A 27 10.77 -4.62 7.66
CA SER A 27 12.20 -4.94 7.71
C SER A 27 13.07 -3.71 7.47
N ALA A 28 12.69 -2.83 6.53
CA ALA A 28 13.40 -1.58 6.29
C ALA A 28 13.32 -0.64 7.51
N ALA A 29 12.17 -0.57 8.18
CA ALA A 29 11.98 0.22 9.40
C ALA A 29 12.90 -0.22 10.56
N GLN A 30 13.30 -1.49 10.60
CA GLN A 30 14.26 -1.99 11.59
C GLN A 30 15.71 -1.60 11.29
N SER A 31 16.00 -1.23 10.04
CA SER A 31 17.35 -0.88 9.57
C SER A 31 17.66 0.62 9.70
N VAL A 32 16.67 1.44 10.05
CA VAL A 32 16.82 2.90 10.22
C VAL A 32 16.90 3.28 11.70
N THR A 33 17.77 4.22 12.00
CA THR A 33 17.96 4.76 13.37
C THR A 33 17.17 6.03 13.62
N ASP A 34 16.81 6.77 12.57
CA ASP A 34 15.98 7.97 12.69
C ASP A 34 14.54 7.59 13.09
N PRO A 35 14.02 8.11 14.22
CA PRO A 35 12.71 7.72 14.73
C PRO A 35 11.55 8.19 13.83
N ALA A 36 11.68 9.33 13.15
CA ALA A 36 10.64 9.83 12.25
C ALA A 36 10.58 9.00 10.97
N ILE A 37 11.73 8.67 10.38
CA ILE A 37 11.80 7.77 9.21
C ILE A 37 11.27 6.39 9.58
N LYS A 38 11.63 5.86 10.76
CA LYS A 38 11.12 4.58 11.27
C LYS A 38 9.60 4.58 11.39
N GLN A 39 9.02 5.64 11.96
CA GLN A 39 7.57 5.77 12.11
C GLN A 39 6.86 5.90 10.75
N ASN A 40 7.44 6.65 9.82
CA ASN A 40 6.91 6.75 8.46
C ASN A 40 6.92 5.38 7.78
N LEU A 41 8.03 4.63 7.82
CA LEU A 41 8.08 3.27 7.26
C LEU A 41 7.05 2.35 7.92
N ALA A 42 6.87 2.41 9.25
CA ALA A 42 5.82 1.63 9.92
C ALA A 42 4.41 1.96 9.40
N SER A 43 4.08 3.25 9.25
CA SER A 43 2.80 3.71 8.69
C SER A 43 2.57 3.19 7.28
N TRP A 44 3.63 3.14 6.46
CA TRP A 44 3.55 2.63 5.10
C TRP A 44 3.32 1.11 5.06
N ALA A 45 3.99 0.36 5.96
CA ALA A 45 3.76 -1.06 6.13
C ALA A 45 2.31 -1.36 6.54
N ASP A 46 1.74 -0.56 7.44
CA ASP A 46 0.35 -0.72 7.87
C ASP A 46 -0.65 -0.43 6.75
N GLY A 47 -0.37 0.58 5.91
CA GLY A 47 -1.15 0.87 4.71
C GLY A 47 -1.18 -0.30 3.72
N PHE A 48 -0.03 -0.92 3.44
CA PHE A 48 0.02 -2.13 2.61
C PHE A 48 -0.68 -3.33 3.25
N ALA A 49 -0.55 -3.53 4.55
CA ALA A 49 -1.28 -4.61 5.23
C ALA A 49 -2.80 -4.42 5.16
N LEU A 50 -3.29 -3.18 5.25
CA LEU A 50 -4.71 -2.85 5.10
C LEU A 50 -5.18 -3.08 3.66
N LEU A 51 -4.41 -2.64 2.67
CA LEU A 51 -4.73 -2.86 1.26
C LEU A 51 -4.81 -4.35 0.90
N ALA A 52 -3.85 -5.15 1.37
CA ALA A 52 -3.87 -6.60 1.17
C ALA A 52 -5.14 -7.25 1.76
N GLN A 53 -5.61 -6.76 2.92
CA GLN A 53 -6.85 -7.24 3.54
C GLN A 53 -8.09 -6.86 2.72
N ILE A 54 -8.13 -5.66 2.16
CA ILE A 54 -9.23 -5.20 1.29
C ILE A 54 -9.32 -6.11 0.07
N ILE A 55 -8.21 -6.29 -0.65
CA ILE A 55 -8.15 -7.13 -1.86
C ILE A 55 -8.62 -8.56 -1.56
N ARG A 56 -8.17 -9.18 -0.46
CA ARG A 56 -8.67 -10.52 -0.06
C ARG A 56 -10.15 -10.52 0.28
N SER A 57 -10.62 -9.49 0.99
CA SER A 57 -12.01 -9.39 1.42
C SER A 57 -12.96 -9.18 0.25
N ASP A 58 -12.51 -8.53 -0.82
CA ASP A 58 -13.27 -8.34 -2.05
C ASP A 58 -13.26 -9.61 -2.89
N ALA A 59 -12.10 -10.26 -3.03
CA ALA A 59 -11.95 -11.53 -3.74
C ALA A 59 -12.81 -12.67 -3.14
N GLN A 60 -13.05 -12.65 -1.83
CA GLN A 60 -13.85 -13.64 -1.11
C GLN A 60 -15.35 -13.32 -1.09
N ARG A 61 -15.78 -12.14 -1.56
CA ARG A 61 -17.17 -11.69 -1.44
C ARG A 61 -17.99 -12.09 -2.67
N SER A 62 -19.07 -12.85 -2.46
CA SER A 62 -20.05 -13.17 -3.52
C SER A 62 -21.13 -12.10 -3.71
N THR A 63 -21.24 -11.13 -2.79
CA THR A 63 -22.27 -10.08 -2.80
C THR A 63 -21.67 -8.72 -2.45
N PRO A 64 -22.05 -7.63 -3.14
CA PRO A 64 -21.53 -6.29 -2.85
C PRO A 64 -21.87 -5.86 -1.41
N THR A 65 -20.89 -5.34 -0.68
CA THR A 65 -21.14 -4.60 0.57
C THR A 65 -21.59 -3.18 0.23
N GLU A 66 -22.23 -2.50 1.18
CA GLU A 66 -22.50 -1.07 1.02
C GLU A 66 -21.21 -0.33 0.63
N PRO A 67 -21.23 0.44 -0.47
CA PRO A 67 -20.04 1.02 -1.07
C PRO A 67 -19.27 1.98 -0.14
N THR A 68 -19.88 2.41 0.96
CA THR A 68 -19.33 3.39 1.90
C THR A 68 -18.21 2.80 2.77
N ALA A 69 -18.43 1.65 3.41
CA ALA A 69 -17.46 1.08 4.36
C ALA A 69 -16.18 0.58 3.68
N GLU A 70 -16.29 0.08 2.45
CA GLU A 70 -15.15 -0.36 1.65
C GLU A 70 -14.36 0.83 1.09
N SER A 71 -15.07 1.85 0.57
CA SER A 71 -14.45 3.09 0.10
C SER A 71 -13.69 3.82 1.20
N GLU A 72 -14.19 3.82 2.44
CA GLU A 72 -13.49 4.39 3.60
C GLU A 72 -12.17 3.64 3.88
N ARG A 73 -12.18 2.31 3.83
CA ARG A 73 -10.96 1.51 4.05
C ARG A 73 -9.94 1.70 2.93
N ILE A 74 -10.40 1.78 1.67
CA ILE A 74 -9.54 2.07 0.52
C ILE A 74 -8.91 3.46 0.68
N SER A 75 -9.72 4.46 1.06
CA SER A 75 -9.23 5.83 1.32
C SER A 75 -8.19 5.84 2.44
N GLN A 76 -8.44 5.13 3.54
CA GLN A 76 -7.50 5.01 4.65
C GLN A 76 -6.18 4.35 4.23
N ALA A 77 -6.23 3.27 3.44
CA ALA A 77 -5.03 2.62 2.92
C ALA A 77 -4.24 3.58 2.00
N GLY A 78 -4.96 4.31 1.14
CA GLY A 78 -4.40 5.36 0.29
C GLY A 78 -3.69 6.45 1.09
N ASP A 79 -4.33 6.99 2.13
CA ASP A 79 -3.75 8.02 3.00
C ASP A 79 -2.46 7.53 3.67
N LEU A 80 -2.46 6.29 4.19
CA LEU A 80 -1.28 5.69 4.83
C LEU A 80 -0.12 5.49 3.85
N ILE A 81 -0.40 5.23 2.57
CA ILE A 81 0.62 5.03 1.53
C ILE A 81 1.12 6.37 0.98
N TYR A 82 0.23 7.23 0.48
CA TYR A 82 0.60 8.45 -0.26
C TYR A 82 1.12 9.56 0.64
N LEU A 83 0.43 9.87 1.76
CA LEU A 83 0.89 10.94 2.67
C LEU A 83 2.24 10.57 3.30
N THR A 84 2.46 9.29 3.55
CA THR A 84 3.73 8.79 4.09
C THR A 84 4.86 8.84 3.07
N ALA A 85 4.58 8.54 1.80
CA ALA A 85 5.56 8.70 0.73
C ALA A 85 6.04 10.16 0.62
N ASP A 86 5.16 11.15 0.78
CA ASP A 86 5.53 12.56 0.76
C ASP A 86 6.36 12.98 1.99
N LYS A 87 6.03 12.46 3.18
CA LYS A 87 6.85 12.65 4.38
C LYS A 87 8.25 12.07 4.21
N LEU A 88 8.37 10.89 3.60
CA LEU A 88 9.67 10.27 3.31
C LEU A 88 10.47 11.04 2.27
N ARG A 89 9.84 11.54 1.20
CA ARG A 89 10.52 12.42 0.22
C ARG A 89 11.07 13.68 0.88
N THR A 90 10.31 14.26 1.80
CA THR A 90 10.73 15.44 2.55
C THR A 90 11.90 15.13 3.50
N ALA A 91 11.84 13.98 4.19
CA ALA A 91 12.88 13.57 5.14
C ALA A 91 14.16 13.06 4.46
N CYS A 92 14.05 12.49 3.26
CA CYS A 92 15.13 11.83 2.52
C CYS A 92 15.25 12.39 1.08
N PRO A 93 15.58 13.67 0.88
CA PRO A 93 15.59 14.29 -0.45
C PRO A 93 16.58 13.60 -1.41
N GLU A 94 17.74 13.18 -0.90
CA GLU A 94 18.77 12.47 -1.69
C GLU A 94 18.31 11.07 -2.17
N ALA A 95 17.34 10.45 -1.48
CA ALA A 95 16.77 9.17 -1.91
C ALA A 95 15.77 9.32 -3.07
N PHE A 96 15.32 10.55 -3.36
CA PHE A 96 14.36 10.87 -4.40
C PHE A 96 14.87 12.04 -5.26
N PRO A 97 15.97 11.86 -6.01
CA PRO A 97 16.50 12.92 -6.85
C PRO A 97 15.45 13.37 -7.88
N PRO A 98 15.36 14.67 -8.19
CA PRO A 98 14.45 15.17 -9.22
C PRO A 98 14.76 14.47 -10.55
N ARG A 99 13.71 14.03 -11.26
CA ARG A 99 13.90 13.47 -12.60
C ARG A 99 14.44 14.57 -13.54
N PRO A 100 15.44 14.25 -14.39
CA PRO A 100 16.00 15.17 -15.36
C PRO A 100 14.98 15.60 -16.42
#